data_AF-A0AAV8Z7D1-F1
#
_entry.id   AF-A0AAV8Z7D1-F1
#
_cell.length_a   1.000
_cell.length_b   1.000
_cell.length_c   1.000
_cell.angle_alpha   90.00
_cell.angle_beta   90.00
_cell.angle_gamma   90.00
#
_symmetry.space_group_name_H-M   'P 1'
#
loop_
_entity.id
_entity.type
_entity.pdbx_description
1 polymer ?
#
loop_
_entity_poly.entity_id
_entity_poly.type
_entity_poly.pdbx_seq_one_letter_code
_entity_poly.pdbx_strand_id
1 'polypeptide(L)'
;MAAKILCSLVCVLGFVVLVTCQDISCYDCDPRNFGSDCGDPVGNNVRVSRCTPAVENGTSLCLSAYLNFTGSPNDTGIYRGCKTLRQDVSNFCDWFVEENSSQNLTVVSCEPCNATRCNTIGFREDGSSGAPSFTTAIFVILMNAMLLLIVNLHE
;
A
#
# COMPACT_ATOMS: atom_id res chain seq x y z
N MET A 1 25.65 -62.62 -10.90
CA MET A 1 25.74 -61.21 -10.47
C MET A 1 24.32 -60.67 -10.40
N ALA A 2 23.58 -61.03 -9.35
CA ALA A 2 23.50 -60.32 -8.08
C ALA A 2 22.65 -59.04 -8.20
N ALA A 3 21.36 -59.23 -7.92
CA ALA A 3 20.43 -58.20 -7.53
C ALA A 3 21.01 -57.33 -6.40
N LYS A 4 20.86 -56.02 -6.53
CA LYS A 4 20.86 -55.08 -5.39
C LYS A 4 19.58 -54.28 -5.47
N ILE A 5 18.54 -54.89 -4.91
CA ILE A 5 17.38 -54.18 -4.37
C ILE A 5 17.88 -53.41 -3.13
N LEU A 6 17.16 -52.34 -2.84
CA LEU A 6 16.90 -51.72 -1.54
C LEU A 6 17.66 -50.42 -1.21
N CYS A 7 16.82 -49.40 -1.00
CA CYS A 7 16.96 -48.31 -0.05
C CYS A 7 18.07 -47.29 -0.32
N SER A 8 17.70 -46.05 -0.60
CA SER A 8 17.21 -45.16 0.46
C SER A 8 16.99 -43.75 -0.10
N LEU A 9 15.91 -43.10 0.35
CA LEU A 9 15.58 -41.68 0.21
C LEU A 9 15.31 -41.19 -1.23
N VAL A 10 14.07 -40.98 -1.69
CA VAL A 10 12.99 -40.23 -1.01
C VAL A 10 13.56 -38.97 -0.33
N CYS A 11 14.03 -38.04 -1.15
CA CYS A 11 14.02 -36.61 -0.85
C CYS A 11 13.25 -35.97 -2.02
N VAL A 12 11.92 -35.80 -2.04
CA VAL A 12 10.99 -35.43 -0.95
C VAL A 12 11.66 -34.51 0.08
N LEU A 13 12.40 -33.55 -0.42
CA LEU A 13 12.62 -32.25 0.22
C LEU A 13 11.99 -31.29 -0.80
N GLY A 14 10.67 -31.25 -0.83
CA GLY A 14 9.97 -30.39 0.09
C GLY A 14 10.17 -28.99 -0.47
N PHE A 15 9.27 -28.59 -1.36
CA PHE A 15 9.07 -27.18 -1.66
C PHE A 15 8.82 -26.51 -0.32
N VAL A 16 9.88 -25.99 0.30
CA VAL A 16 9.76 -25.00 1.36
C VAL A 16 9.21 -23.81 0.60
N VAL A 17 7.88 -23.73 0.52
CA VAL A 17 7.22 -22.45 0.26
C VAL A 17 7.68 -21.60 1.44
N LEU A 18 8.72 -20.81 1.21
CA LEU A 18 9.10 -19.73 2.10
C LEU A 18 7.85 -18.86 2.18
N VAL A 19 7.06 -19.08 3.24
CA VAL A 19 6.07 -18.12 3.68
C VAL A 19 6.91 -16.92 4.11
N THR A 20 7.21 -16.05 3.16
CA THR A 20 7.85 -14.78 3.45
C THR A 20 6.82 -13.99 4.23
N CYS A 21 7.03 -13.88 5.54
CA CYS A 21 6.40 -12.84 6.32
C CYS A 21 6.74 -11.53 5.61
N GLN A 22 5.76 -10.94 4.92
CA GLN A 22 6.01 -9.71 4.16
C GLN A 22 6.22 -8.58 5.16
N ASP A 23 7.49 -8.34 5.50
CA ASP A 23 7.93 -7.19 6.27
C ASP A 23 7.86 -5.92 5.40
N ILE A 24 6.63 -5.47 5.13
CA ILE A 24 6.40 -4.18 4.49
C ILE A 24 6.35 -3.06 5.52
N SER A 25 6.67 -1.85 5.07
CA SER A 25 6.46 -0.63 5.86
C SER A 25 5.66 0.37 5.05
N CYS A 26 4.82 1.16 5.71
CA CYS A 26 3.90 2.09 5.06
C CYS A 26 4.05 3.49 5.65
N TYR A 27 3.72 4.52 4.87
CA TYR A 27 3.48 5.84 5.45
C TYR A 27 2.29 5.75 6.40
N ASP A 28 2.40 6.40 7.55
CA ASP A 28 1.46 6.30 8.64
C ASP A 28 1.11 7.69 9.16
N CYS A 29 -0.11 8.11 8.87
CA CYS A 29 -0.62 9.41 9.28
C CYS A 29 -2.15 9.41 9.30
N ASP A 30 -2.70 10.26 10.18
CA ASP A 30 -4.14 10.46 10.38
C ASP A 30 -4.41 11.97 10.23
N PRO A 31 -5.44 12.37 9.46
CA PRO A 31 -5.78 13.79 9.26
C PRO A 31 -6.03 14.54 10.56
N ARG A 32 -6.47 13.87 11.63
CA ARG A 32 -6.70 14.48 12.96
C ARG A 32 -5.43 14.96 13.65
N ASN A 33 -4.31 14.27 13.40
CA ASN A 33 -3.04 14.54 14.07
C ASN A 33 -2.04 15.28 13.15
N PHE A 34 -2.18 15.11 11.84
CA PHE A 34 -1.20 15.57 10.85
C PHE A 34 -1.82 16.51 9.80
N GLY A 35 -3.15 16.73 9.82
CA GLY A 35 -3.83 17.65 8.91
C GLY A 35 -3.51 17.39 7.44
N SER A 36 -3.02 18.43 6.76
CA SER A 36 -2.64 18.40 5.34
C SER A 36 -1.34 17.66 5.04
N ASP A 37 -0.51 17.35 6.05
CA ASP A 37 0.81 16.75 5.83
C ASP A 37 0.72 15.35 5.20
N CYS A 38 -0.43 14.69 5.39
CA CYS A 38 -0.77 13.40 4.77
C CYS A 38 -0.92 13.45 3.24
N GLY A 39 -1.05 14.64 2.64
CA GLY A 39 -1.21 14.82 1.20
C GLY A 39 0.01 14.39 0.40
N ASP A 40 1.20 14.79 0.84
CA ASP A 40 2.49 14.41 0.24
C ASP A 40 3.38 13.73 1.29
N PRO A 41 3.22 12.41 1.49
CA PRO A 41 3.96 11.72 2.54
C PRO A 41 5.48 11.69 2.30
N VAL A 42 5.92 11.88 1.05
CA VAL A 42 7.35 11.90 0.68
C VAL A 42 7.93 13.28 0.95
N GLY A 43 7.31 14.33 0.40
CA GLY A 43 7.76 15.71 0.57
C GLY A 43 7.69 16.19 2.01
N ASN A 44 6.67 15.76 2.76
CA ASN A 44 6.47 16.14 4.16
C ASN A 44 7.18 15.20 5.14
N ASN A 45 7.95 14.21 4.65
CA ASN A 45 8.68 13.25 5.46
C ASN A 45 7.80 12.59 6.55
N VAL A 46 6.61 12.14 6.13
CA VAL A 46 5.63 11.51 7.02
C VAL A 46 6.21 10.25 7.66
N ARG A 47 5.82 9.98 8.90
CA ARG A 47 6.25 8.79 9.66
C ARG A 47 6.03 7.52 8.85
N VAL A 48 7.00 6.60 8.93
CA VAL A 48 6.90 5.26 8.35
C VAL A 48 6.81 4.24 9.47
N SER A 49 5.79 3.39 9.41
CA SER A 49 5.54 2.32 10.38
C SER A 49 5.78 0.95 9.72
N ARG A 50 6.38 0.01 10.46
CA ARG A 50 6.49 -1.38 10.01
C ARG A 50 5.15 -2.08 10.23
N CYS A 51 4.70 -2.86 9.24
CA CYS A 51 3.44 -3.56 9.34
C CYS A 51 3.64 -4.94 9.95
N THR A 52 3.05 -5.15 11.11
CA THR A 52 2.92 -6.47 11.72
C THR A 52 1.50 -6.98 11.49
N PRO A 53 1.32 -8.18 10.88
CA PRO A 53 -0.02 -8.72 10.67
C PRO A 53 -0.70 -8.94 12.03
N ALA A 54 -1.92 -8.41 12.18
CA ALA A 54 -2.68 -8.48 13.44
C ALA A 54 -3.36 -9.84 13.66
N VAL A 55 -3.42 -10.70 12.64
CA VAL A 55 -4.05 -12.02 12.69
C VAL A 55 -3.12 -13.08 12.09
N GLU A 56 -3.20 -14.30 12.63
CA GLU A 56 -2.47 -15.46 12.13
C GLU A 56 -2.88 -15.73 10.67
N ASN A 57 -1.90 -15.89 9.77
CA ASN A 57 -2.08 -16.03 8.32
C ASN A 57 -2.70 -14.82 7.58
N GLY A 58 -2.73 -13.64 8.19
CA GLY A 58 -3.10 -12.40 7.52
C GLY A 58 -1.97 -11.84 6.64
N THR A 59 -2.33 -11.11 5.59
CA THR A 59 -1.35 -10.39 4.75
C THR A 59 -1.32 -8.91 5.12
N SER A 60 -0.14 -8.38 5.46
CA SER A 60 0.05 -6.95 5.67
C SER A 60 -0.06 -6.18 4.35
N LEU A 61 -0.74 -5.04 4.37
CA LEU A 61 -0.81 -4.11 3.24
C LEU A 61 -0.72 -2.66 3.71
N CYS A 62 -0.35 -1.77 2.78
CA CYS A 62 -0.46 -0.34 2.96
C CYS A 62 -1.81 0.16 2.45
N LEU A 63 -2.39 1.12 3.18
CA LEU A 63 -3.63 1.77 2.80
C LEU A 63 -3.38 3.28 2.60
N SER A 64 -4.01 3.84 1.56
CA SER A 64 -4.36 5.26 1.48
C SER A 64 -5.88 5.38 1.40
N ALA A 65 -6.49 6.22 2.21
CA ALA A 65 -7.93 6.46 2.17
C ALA A 65 -8.24 7.93 2.40
N TYR A 66 -9.31 8.43 1.78
CA TYR A 66 -9.85 9.75 2.10
C TYR A 66 -11.01 9.59 3.09
N LEU A 67 -10.85 10.17 4.27
CA LEU A 67 -11.82 10.12 5.35
C LEU A 67 -12.54 11.47 5.43
N ASN A 68 -13.87 11.43 5.43
CA ASN A 68 -14.71 12.61 5.60
C ASN A 68 -15.44 12.54 6.94
N PHE A 69 -15.12 13.47 7.85
CA PHE A 69 -15.74 13.57 9.15
C PHE A 69 -16.86 14.60 9.16
N THR A 70 -18.10 14.14 9.33
CA THR A 70 -19.26 15.04 9.41
C THR A 70 -19.23 15.79 10.74
N GLY A 71 -19.28 17.12 10.69
CA GLY A 71 -19.23 17.98 11.87
C GLY A 71 -17.82 18.32 12.38
N SER A 72 -16.77 17.73 11.79
CA SER A 72 -15.37 18.07 12.08
C SER A 72 -14.54 18.14 10.79
N PRO A 73 -14.66 19.22 10.00
CA PRO A 73 -13.95 19.33 8.73
C PRO A 73 -12.42 19.37 8.87
N ASN A 74 -11.90 19.71 10.05
CA ASN A 74 -10.46 19.67 10.34
C ASN A 74 -9.93 18.23 10.46
N ASP A 75 -10.82 17.28 10.75
CA ASP A 75 -10.49 15.86 10.86
C ASP A 75 -10.63 15.15 9.50
N THR A 76 -11.24 15.81 8.51
CA THR A 76 -11.36 15.33 7.14
C THR A 76 -10.02 15.41 6.42
N GLY A 77 -9.66 14.34 5.73
CA GLY A 77 -8.46 14.31 4.90
C GLY A 77 -7.94 12.92 4.63
N ILE A 78 -6.65 12.85 4.30
CA ILE A 78 -6.02 11.61 3.84
C ILE A 78 -5.50 10.83 5.04
N TYR A 79 -5.97 9.60 5.19
CA TYR A 79 -5.42 8.61 6.10
C TYR A 79 -4.45 7.69 5.37
N ARG A 80 -3.33 7.36 6.02
CA ARG A 80 -2.34 6.40 5.53
C ARG A 80 -1.95 5.47 6.67
N GLY A 81 -1.78 4.19 6.39
CA GLY A 81 -1.29 3.27 7.43
C GLY A 81 -1.19 1.81 7.00
N CYS A 82 -0.71 0.99 7.95
CA CYS A 82 -0.70 -0.46 7.84
C CYS A 82 -2.07 -1.04 8.14
N LYS A 83 -2.50 -2.01 7.34
CA LYS A 83 -3.68 -2.83 7.60
C LYS A 83 -3.38 -4.30 7.34
N THR A 84 -4.23 -5.18 7.86
CA THR A 84 -4.11 -6.63 7.63
C THR A 84 -5.32 -7.08 6.84
N LEU A 85 -5.07 -7.68 5.67
CA LEU A 85 -6.08 -8.38 4.89
C LEU A 85 -6.32 -9.75 5.52
N ARG A 86 -7.56 -10.01 5.92
CA ARG A 86 -8.01 -11.33 6.37
C ARG A 86 -8.34 -12.21 5.15
N GLN A 87 -8.21 -13.52 5.28
CA GLN A 87 -8.40 -14.46 4.17
C GLN A 87 -9.85 -14.57 3.68
N ASP A 88 -10.81 -14.17 4.50
CA ASP A 88 -12.25 -14.16 4.22
C ASP A 88 -12.74 -12.88 3.52
N VAL A 89 -11.86 -11.89 3.31
CA VAL A 89 -12.21 -10.60 2.70
C VAL A 89 -11.90 -10.63 1.21
N SER A 90 -12.95 -10.62 0.38
CA SER A 90 -12.84 -10.60 -1.09
C SER A 90 -12.48 -9.21 -1.63
N ASN A 91 -13.01 -8.15 -1.02
CA ASN A 91 -12.70 -6.76 -1.34
C ASN A 91 -12.29 -6.02 -0.06
N PHE A 92 -11.01 -5.65 0.01
CA PHE A 92 -10.46 -4.96 1.17
C PHE A 92 -11.15 -3.61 1.45
N CYS A 93 -11.48 -2.85 0.40
CA CYS A 93 -12.06 -1.52 0.57
C CYS A 93 -13.50 -1.56 1.04
N ASP A 94 -14.29 -2.53 0.56
CA ASP A 94 -15.67 -2.72 1.05
C ASP A 94 -15.64 -3.04 2.55
N TRP A 95 -14.77 -3.98 2.97
CA TRP A 95 -14.56 -4.29 4.39
C TRP A 95 -14.09 -3.07 5.18
N PHE A 96 -13.13 -2.30 4.65
CA PHE A 96 -12.61 -1.11 5.34
C PHE A 96 -13.69 -0.04 5.53
N VAL A 97 -14.54 0.17 4.52
CA VAL A 97 -15.70 1.07 4.58
C VAL A 97 -16.67 0.57 5.66
N GLU A 98 -17.04 -0.70 5.67
CA GLU A 98 -17.96 -1.27 6.67
C GLU A 98 -17.43 -1.14 8.10
N GLU A 99 -16.13 -1.41 8.32
CA GLU A 99 -15.50 -1.38 9.63
C GLU A 99 -15.35 0.05 10.19
N ASN A 100 -15.17 1.06 9.31
CA ASN A 100 -14.86 2.43 9.74
C ASN A 100 -16.02 3.40 9.53
N SER A 101 -17.06 3.03 8.79
CA SER A 101 -18.22 3.89 8.61
C SER A 101 -18.99 4.01 9.92
N SER A 102 -19.13 5.24 10.40
CA SER A 102 -19.95 5.59 11.57
C SER A 102 -20.80 6.81 11.24
N GLN A 103 -21.68 7.22 12.17
CA GLN A 103 -22.55 8.39 11.93
C GLN A 103 -21.78 9.66 11.55
N ASN A 104 -20.52 9.78 11.98
CA ASN A 104 -19.70 10.97 11.77
C ASN A 104 -18.49 10.72 10.86
N LEU A 105 -18.32 9.53 10.29
CA LEU A 105 -17.17 9.18 9.45
C LEU A 105 -17.63 8.44 8.20
N THR A 106 -17.27 8.98 7.04
CA THR A 106 -17.45 8.35 5.74
C THR A 106 -16.09 8.12 5.09
N VAL A 107 -15.86 6.91 4.59
CA VAL A 107 -14.70 6.60 3.74
C VAL A 107 -15.09 6.95 2.30
N VAL A 108 -14.50 8.00 1.75
CA VAL A 108 -14.85 8.51 0.40
C VAL A 108 -14.11 7.74 -0.69
N SER A 109 -12.85 7.38 -0.44
CA SER A 109 -12.03 6.59 -1.35
C SER A 109 -11.03 5.75 -0.57
N CYS A 110 -10.63 4.63 -1.16
CA CYS A 110 -9.78 3.62 -0.54
C CYS A 110 -8.90 2.97 -1.61
N GLU A 111 -7.59 2.96 -1.37
CA GLU A 111 -6.58 2.44 -2.30
C GLU A 111 -5.54 1.62 -1.52
N PRO A 112 -5.66 0.29 -1.49
CA PRO A 112 -4.70 -0.59 -0.86
C PRO A 112 -3.57 -0.96 -1.83
N CYS A 113 -2.39 -1.22 -1.30
CA CYS A 113 -1.26 -1.70 -2.08
C CYS A 113 -0.33 -2.58 -1.22
N ASN A 114 0.40 -3.50 -1.85
CA ASN A 114 1.13 -4.59 -1.17
C ASN A 114 2.67 -4.47 -1.26
N ALA A 115 3.19 -3.26 -1.42
CA ALA A 115 4.62 -2.98 -1.48
C ALA A 115 5.05 -1.97 -0.41
N THR A 116 6.33 -1.99 -0.05
CA THR A 116 6.87 -1.03 0.92
C THR A 116 6.69 0.41 0.43
N ARG A 117 6.07 1.25 1.26
CA ARG A 117 5.84 2.69 1.06
C ARG A 117 5.08 3.01 -0.23
N CYS A 118 4.21 2.09 -0.68
CA CYS A 118 3.43 2.28 -1.91
C CYS A 118 2.20 3.18 -1.72
N ASN A 119 1.79 3.44 -0.48
CA ASN A 119 0.62 4.25 -0.16
C ASN A 119 0.92 5.74 -0.29
N THR A 120 1.32 6.17 -1.49
CA THR A 120 1.62 7.55 -1.87
C THR A 120 0.55 8.17 -2.76
N ILE A 121 -0.48 7.40 -3.11
CA ILE A 121 -1.59 7.87 -3.96
C ILE A 121 -2.18 9.14 -3.34
N GLY A 122 -2.31 10.18 -4.16
CA GLY A 122 -2.95 11.43 -3.80
C GLY A 122 -4.45 11.36 -4.04
N PHE A 123 -5.19 12.11 -3.24
CA PHE A 123 -6.62 12.32 -3.41
C PHE A 123 -6.90 13.80 -3.71
N ARG A 124 -7.94 14.05 -4.49
CA ARG A 124 -8.45 15.40 -4.73
C ARG A 124 -9.22 15.90 -3.50
N GLU A 125 -9.59 17.17 -3.50
CA GLU A 125 -10.37 17.78 -2.41
C GLU A 125 -11.75 17.14 -2.23
N ASP A 126 -12.33 16.60 -3.30
CA ASP A 126 -13.59 15.85 -3.27
C ASP A 126 -13.41 14.39 -2.80
N GLY A 127 -12.17 14.01 -2.44
CA GLY A 127 -11.80 12.67 -2.00
C GLY A 127 -11.57 11.68 -3.13
N SER A 128 -11.76 12.05 -4.41
CA SER A 128 -11.54 11.13 -5.54
C SER A 128 -10.06 10.76 -5.69
N SER A 129 -9.80 9.48 -6.01
CA SER A 129 -8.46 8.97 -6.32
C SER A 129 -7.88 9.63 -7.57
N GLY A 130 -6.54 9.70 -7.64
CA GLY A 130 -5.84 10.13 -8.85
C GLY A 130 -5.45 11.60 -8.87
N ALA A 131 -5.32 12.24 -7.70
CA ALA A 131 -4.50 13.45 -7.66
C ALA A 131 -3.07 13.07 -8.05
N PRO A 132 -2.46 13.73 -9.05
CA PRO A 132 -1.13 13.38 -9.51
C PRO A 132 -0.16 13.53 -8.35
N SER A 133 0.51 12.44 -7.96
CA SER A 133 1.65 12.58 -7.08
C SER A 133 2.74 13.32 -7.86
N PHE A 134 3.37 14.33 -7.23
CA PHE A 134 4.43 15.12 -7.87
C PHE A 134 5.55 14.23 -8.43
N THR A 135 5.82 13.09 -7.79
CA THR A 135 6.80 12.09 -8.22
C THR A 135 6.43 11.40 -9.53
N THR A 136 5.14 11.10 -9.78
CA THR A 136 4.71 10.53 -11.07
C THR A 136 4.89 11.53 -12.21
N ALA A 137 4.56 12.81 -11.98
CA ALA A 137 4.73 13.86 -12.98
C ALA A 137 6.22 14.07 -13.34
N ILE A 138 7.10 14.11 -12.34
CA ILE A 138 8.55 14.22 -12.54
C ILE A 138 9.09 13.01 -13.34
N PHE A 139 8.67 11.79 -13.02
CA PHE A 139 9.12 10.60 -13.72
C PHE A 139 8.76 10.62 -15.21
N VAL A 140 7.53 11.05 -15.55
CA VAL A 140 7.10 11.19 -16.95
C VAL A 140 7.92 12.25 -17.68
N ILE A 141 8.20 13.39 -17.03
CA ILE A 141 9.05 14.45 -17.61
C ILE A 141 10.47 13.93 -17.86
N LEU A 142 11.06 13.21 -16.90
CA LEU A 142 12.41 12.66 -17.02
C LEU A 142 12.52 11.60 -18.12
N MET A 143 11.52 10.73 -18.27
CA MET A 143 11.46 9.75 -19.35
C MET A 143 11.41 10.41 -20.73
N ASN A 144 10.56 11.45 -20.88
CA ASN A 144 10.48 12.20 -22.14
C ASN A 144 11.79 12.97 -22.44
N ALA A 145 12.42 13.56 -21.44
CA ALA A 145 13.70 14.25 -21.59
C ALA A 145 14.84 13.29 -21.99
N MET A 146 14.89 12.10 -21.38
CA MET A 146 15.84 11.04 -21.75
C MET A 146 15.65 10.58 -23.19
N LEU A 147 14.40 10.40 -23.63
CA LEU A 147 14.08 9.99 -24.99
C LEU A 147 14.57 11.03 -26.02
N LEU A 148 14.34 12.31 -25.74
CA LEU A 148 14.81 13.41 -26.59
C LEU A 148 16.35 13.46 -26.66
N LEU A 149 17.04 13.22 -25.55
CA LEU A 149 18.51 13.16 -25.55
C LEU A 149 19.04 12.00 -26.40
N ILE A 150 18.42 10.81 -26.32
CA ILE A 150 18.82 9.65 -27.12
C ILE A 150 18.63 9.91 -28.61
N VAL A 151 17.52 10.54 -29.01
CA VAL A 151 17.25 10.87 -30.42
C VAL A 151 18.28 11.85 -30.96
N ASN A 152 18.61 12.90 -30.21
CA ASN A 152 19.61 13.90 -30.63
C ASN A 152 21.07 13.39 -30.59
N LEU A 153 21.34 12.28 -29.89
CA LEU A 153 22.67 11.62 -29.87
C LEU A 153 22.87 10.66 -31.05
N HIS A 154 21.82 10.38 -31.82
CA HIS A 154 21.85 9.44 -32.96
C HIS A 154 21.75 10.13 -34.33
N GLU A 155 21.73 11.47 -34.35
CA GLU A 155 21.98 12.32 -35.52
C GLU A 155 23.42 12.86 -35.48
#